data_AF-A0A7R9L6R8-F1
#
_entry.id   AF-A0A7R9L6R8-F1
#
_cell.length_a   1.000
_cell.length_b   1.000
_cell.length_c   1.000
_cell.angle_alpha   90.00
_cell.angle_beta   90.00
_cell.angle_gamma   90.00
#
_symmetry.space_group_name_H-M   'P 1'
#
loop_
_entity.id
_entity.type
_entity.pdbx_description
1 polymer ?
#
loop_
_entity_poly.entity_id
_entity_poly.type
_entity_poly.pdbx_seq_one_letter_code
_entity_poly.pdbx_strand_id
1 'polypeptide(L)'
;MDSIPSLAKEAVLVKSHAKCADNDSSVDQNGRHASMASILDSYPTQVMGYDFNQGINHSALLQTYLTTGFQATNFGLAVQQIETMLKSRDEPYEEDLLESDPFIRRKSGCTIFLGYTSNMISSGVRDTIRFLVQHKMIDCIVTTAGGVEEDIIKCLGETYVADFNISGSRLRDEGVNRIGNLLVPNDNYCKFENWVQPVLNQLLSEQKDSQQI
;
A
#
# COMPACT_ATOMS: atom_id res chain seq x y z
N MET A 1 -19.28 -3.18 -18.34
CA MET A 1 -18.34 -3.42 -17.22
C MET A 1 -18.52 -4.87 -16.87
N ASP A 2 -17.72 -5.73 -17.48
CA ASP A 2 -17.89 -7.16 -17.37
C ASP A 2 -17.37 -7.64 -16.02
N SER A 3 -18.25 -8.31 -15.29
CA SER A 3 -18.03 -8.87 -13.97
C SER A 3 -16.91 -9.92 -14.03
N ILE A 4 -15.87 -9.72 -13.23
CA ILE A 4 -14.81 -10.72 -13.02
C ILE A 4 -15.47 -11.99 -12.43
N PRO A 5 -15.36 -13.17 -13.05
CA PRO A 5 -15.96 -14.38 -12.52
C PRO A 5 -15.30 -14.78 -11.19
N SER A 6 -16.11 -14.85 -10.14
CA SER A 6 -15.72 -15.41 -8.83
C SER A 6 -15.43 -16.91 -8.97
N LEU A 7 -14.15 -17.27 -9.06
CA LEU A 7 -13.64 -18.64 -8.88
C LEU A 7 -12.88 -18.78 -7.56
N ALA A 8 -13.40 -18.20 -6.49
CA ALA A 8 -13.01 -18.54 -5.13
C ALA A 8 -13.86 -19.74 -4.67
N LYS A 9 -13.45 -20.97 -5.02
CA LYS A 9 -14.05 -22.17 -4.42
C LYS A 9 -13.11 -23.09 -3.67
N GLU A 10 -11.80 -22.83 -3.63
CA GLU A 10 -10.91 -23.66 -2.79
C GLU A 10 -9.58 -22.96 -2.46
N ALA A 11 -9.64 -21.69 -2.06
CA ALA A 11 -8.52 -21.09 -1.34
C ALA A 11 -8.57 -21.61 0.10
N VAL A 12 -7.78 -22.64 0.39
CA VAL A 12 -7.51 -23.07 1.77
C VAL A 12 -6.93 -21.87 2.50
N LEU A 13 -7.74 -21.27 3.37
CA LEU A 13 -7.33 -20.22 4.28
C LEU A 13 -6.18 -20.78 5.11
N VAL A 14 -4.95 -20.31 4.89
CA VAL A 14 -3.84 -20.55 5.81
C VAL A 14 -4.19 -19.81 7.10
N LYS A 15 -4.89 -20.49 8.01
CA LYS A 15 -5.18 -19.98 9.34
C LYS A 15 -3.84 -19.81 10.06
N SER A 16 -3.40 -18.56 10.23
CA SER A 16 -2.31 -18.22 11.14
C SER A 16 -2.78 -18.42 12.58
N HIS A 17 -2.83 -19.67 13.05
CA HIS A 17 -2.89 -19.98 14.48
C HIS A 17 -1.50 -20.45 14.90
N ALA A 18 -0.62 -19.50 15.24
CA ALA A 18 0.53 -19.80 16.06
C ALA A 18 0.02 -20.18 17.46
N LYS A 19 -0.27 -21.46 17.69
CA LYS A 19 -0.33 -22.00 19.05
C LYS A 19 1.11 -22.13 19.54
N CYS A 20 1.45 -21.44 20.63
CA CYS A 20 2.64 -21.75 21.40
C CYS A 20 2.62 -23.25 21.71
N ALA A 21 3.67 -23.95 21.29
CA ALA A 21 3.84 -25.37 21.61
C ALA A 21 4.22 -25.49 23.09
N ASP A 22 3.36 -26.14 23.87
CA ASP A 22 3.73 -26.64 25.18
C ASP A 22 4.78 -27.76 25.00
N ASN A 23 5.91 -27.61 25.69
CA ASN A 23 6.95 -28.63 25.78
C ASN A 23 6.43 -29.81 26.61
N ASP A 24 6.24 -30.97 25.99
CA ASP A 24 6.30 -32.23 26.72
C ASP A 24 7.23 -33.20 25.99
N SER A 25 8.24 -33.66 26.72
CA SER A 25 9.39 -34.40 26.22
C SER A 25 9.20 -35.90 26.41
N SER A 26 8.99 -36.64 25.33
CA SER A 26 9.31 -38.07 25.27
C SER A 26 9.92 -38.40 23.90
N VAL A 27 11.19 -38.81 23.91
CA VAL A 27 11.99 -39.10 22.71
C VAL A 27 11.89 -40.59 22.43
N ASP A 28 11.10 -40.97 21.42
CA ASP A 28 11.09 -42.32 20.86
C ASP A 28 11.96 -42.38 19.60
N GLN A 29 12.79 -43.43 19.45
CA GLN A 29 13.83 -43.54 18.42
C GLN A 29 13.29 -43.83 17.00
N ASN A 30 11.95 -43.93 16.85
CA ASN A 30 11.23 -43.93 15.56
C ASN A 30 10.67 -42.54 15.14
N GLY A 31 10.87 -41.49 15.95
CA GLY A 31 10.15 -40.20 15.86
C GLY A 31 10.50 -39.23 14.72
N ARG A 32 11.45 -39.56 13.83
CA ARG A 32 11.85 -38.64 12.73
C ARG A 32 10.91 -38.63 11.53
N HIS A 33 10.25 -39.75 11.22
CA HIS A 33 9.34 -39.83 10.07
C HIS A 33 7.92 -39.31 10.41
N ALA A 34 7.42 -39.56 11.63
CA ALA A 34 6.11 -39.08 12.06
C ALA A 34 6.07 -37.55 12.25
N SER A 35 7.17 -36.94 12.68
CA SER A 35 7.26 -35.48 12.87
C SER A 35 7.38 -34.70 11.56
N MET A 36 7.98 -35.28 10.51
CA MET A 36 8.01 -34.66 9.19
C MET A 36 6.62 -34.67 8.54
N ALA A 37 5.89 -35.78 8.64
CA ALA A 37 4.53 -35.89 8.09
C ALA A 37 3.57 -34.89 8.73
N SER A 38 3.62 -34.73 10.06
CA SER A 38 2.74 -33.77 10.76
C SER A 38 3.04 -32.30 10.45
N ILE A 39 4.31 -31.96 10.17
CA ILE A 39 4.69 -30.61 9.71
C ILE A 39 4.15 -30.38 8.30
N LEU A 40 4.34 -31.32 7.38
CA LEU A 40 3.87 -31.17 5.99
C LEU A 40 2.34 -31.16 5.88
N ASP A 41 1.63 -31.90 6.74
CA ASP A 41 0.16 -31.87 6.82
C ASP A 41 -0.37 -30.48 7.23
N SER A 42 0.42 -29.71 7.98
CA SER A 42 0.07 -28.34 8.36
C SER A 42 0.29 -27.33 7.23
N TYR A 43 1.06 -27.69 6.20
CA TYR A 43 1.39 -26.85 5.05
C TYR A 43 1.19 -27.63 3.74
N PRO A 44 -0.06 -27.97 3.40
CA PRO A 44 -0.36 -28.89 2.29
C PRO A 44 -0.08 -28.30 0.90
N THR A 45 0.14 -26.98 0.80
CA THR A 45 0.36 -26.27 -0.45
C THR A 45 1.73 -26.62 -1.02
N GLN A 46 1.74 -27.36 -2.14
CA GLN A 46 2.97 -27.66 -2.87
C GLN A 46 3.46 -26.44 -3.66
N VAL A 47 4.79 -26.33 -3.78
CA VAL A 47 5.42 -25.27 -4.57
C VAL A 47 5.19 -25.54 -6.06
N MET A 48 4.57 -24.58 -6.75
CA MET A 48 4.33 -24.61 -8.19
C MET A 48 4.41 -23.18 -8.75
N GLY A 49 5.26 -22.98 -9.77
CA GLY A 49 5.35 -21.73 -10.51
C GLY A 49 4.45 -21.72 -11.75
N TYR A 50 4.39 -20.57 -12.42
CA TYR A 50 3.68 -20.43 -13.70
C TYR A 50 4.38 -21.16 -14.84
N ASP A 51 3.63 -21.95 -15.61
CA ASP A 51 4.12 -22.64 -16.80
C ASP A 51 3.94 -21.77 -18.06
N PHE A 52 5.05 -21.20 -18.54
CA PHE A 52 5.05 -20.34 -19.73
C PHE A 52 4.73 -21.08 -21.05
N ASN A 53 4.69 -22.41 -21.06
CA ASN A 53 4.15 -23.14 -22.24
C ASN A 53 2.66 -22.86 -22.44
N GLN A 54 1.97 -22.34 -21.43
CA GLN A 54 0.57 -21.89 -21.51
C GLN A 54 0.42 -20.49 -22.12
N GLY A 55 1.52 -19.85 -22.54
CA GLY A 55 1.55 -18.50 -23.11
C GLY A 55 1.81 -17.42 -22.06
N ILE A 56 1.65 -16.15 -22.45
CA ILE A 56 1.85 -15.00 -21.56
C ILE A 56 0.49 -14.54 -21.02
N ASN A 57 0.20 -14.91 -19.77
CA ASN A 57 -0.97 -14.43 -19.04
C ASN A 57 -0.55 -13.86 -17.68
N HIS A 58 -0.54 -12.53 -17.56
CA HIS A 58 -0.10 -11.84 -16.34
C HIS A 58 -0.98 -12.14 -15.13
N SER A 59 -2.30 -12.25 -15.30
CA SER A 59 -3.21 -12.58 -14.21
C SER A 59 -2.92 -13.98 -13.66
N ALA A 60 -2.77 -14.96 -14.56
CA ALA A 60 -2.43 -16.34 -14.16
C ALA A 60 -1.03 -16.40 -13.52
N LEU A 61 -0.05 -15.69 -14.08
CA LEU A 61 1.29 -15.58 -13.51
C LEU A 61 1.24 -15.04 -12.06
N LEU A 62 0.56 -13.92 -11.82
CA LEU A 62 0.46 -13.33 -10.48
C LEU A 62 -0.36 -14.21 -9.52
N GLN A 63 -1.34 -14.98 -10.00
CA GLN A 63 -2.05 -15.96 -9.16
C GLN A 63 -1.13 -17.07 -8.65
N THR A 64 -0.18 -17.54 -9.47
CA THR A 64 0.79 -18.56 -9.03
C THR A 64 1.78 -18.05 -7.96
N TYR A 65 1.81 -16.75 -7.67
CA TYR A 65 2.71 -16.22 -6.63
C TYR A 65 2.40 -16.82 -5.25
N LEU A 66 1.14 -17.20 -4.97
CA LEU A 66 0.76 -17.92 -3.75
C LEU A 66 1.55 -19.23 -3.57
N THR A 67 1.81 -19.95 -4.66
CA THR A 67 2.50 -21.25 -4.69
C THR A 67 3.96 -21.16 -5.12
N THR A 68 4.48 -19.96 -5.40
CA THR A 68 5.86 -19.78 -5.90
C THR A 68 6.91 -19.81 -4.78
N GLY A 69 6.57 -19.32 -3.58
CA GLY A 69 7.48 -19.27 -2.43
C GLY A 69 8.13 -17.90 -2.19
N PHE A 70 8.77 -17.75 -1.02
CA PHE A 70 9.44 -16.52 -0.57
C PHE A 70 8.53 -15.28 -0.63
N GLN A 71 9.02 -14.14 -1.16
CA GLN A 71 8.25 -12.90 -1.22
C GLN A 71 7.10 -12.96 -2.24
N ALA A 72 7.12 -13.88 -3.21
CA ALA A 72 6.00 -14.08 -4.11
C ALA A 72 4.77 -14.53 -3.32
N THR A 73 4.92 -15.49 -2.40
CA THR A 73 3.81 -15.93 -1.54
C THR A 73 3.27 -14.78 -0.69
N ASN A 74 4.15 -13.93 -0.12
CA ASN A 74 3.71 -12.74 0.62
C ASN A 74 2.91 -11.76 -0.26
N PHE A 75 3.31 -11.55 -1.52
CA PHE A 75 2.55 -10.74 -2.46
C PHE A 75 1.15 -11.33 -2.72
N GLY A 76 1.06 -12.63 -2.99
CA GLY A 76 -0.23 -13.31 -3.21
C GLY A 76 -1.15 -13.23 -1.99
N LEU A 77 -0.60 -13.41 -0.78
CA LEU A 77 -1.34 -13.24 0.47
C LEU A 77 -1.80 -11.80 0.66
N ALA A 78 -0.97 -10.80 0.33
CA ALA A 78 -1.36 -9.39 0.40
C ALA A 78 -2.54 -9.06 -0.54
N VAL A 79 -2.55 -9.62 -1.76
CA VAL A 79 -3.69 -9.49 -2.69
C VAL A 79 -4.97 -10.05 -2.05
N GLN A 80 -4.92 -11.26 -1.49
CA GLN A 80 -6.08 -11.85 -0.82
C GLN A 80 -6.58 -11.02 0.36
N GLN A 81 -5.68 -10.45 1.16
CA GLN A 81 -6.07 -9.60 2.28
C GLN A 81 -6.74 -8.31 1.82
N ILE A 82 -6.23 -7.66 0.77
CA ILE A 82 -6.85 -6.47 0.19
C ILE A 82 -8.23 -6.81 -0.39
N GLU A 83 -8.38 -7.93 -1.09
CA GLU A 83 -9.68 -8.40 -1.58
C GLU A 83 -10.68 -8.64 -0.45
N THR A 84 -10.23 -9.20 0.68
CA THR A 84 -11.06 -9.34 1.89
C THR A 84 -11.48 -7.97 2.43
N MET A 85 -10.57 -7.01 2.54
CA MET A 85 -10.90 -5.65 2.99
C MET A 85 -11.97 -5.01 2.09
N LEU A 86 -11.83 -5.14 0.77
CA LEU A 86 -12.80 -4.61 -0.19
C LEU A 86 -14.16 -5.31 -0.08
N LYS A 87 -14.19 -6.64 0.07
CA LYS A 87 -15.44 -7.39 0.29
C LYS A 87 -16.13 -6.95 1.59
N SER A 88 -15.39 -6.88 2.69
CA SER A 88 -15.91 -6.42 3.97
C SER A 88 -16.36 -4.96 3.94
N ARG A 89 -15.82 -4.15 3.02
CA ARG A 89 -16.27 -2.77 2.81
C ARG A 89 -17.66 -2.70 2.16
N ASP A 90 -17.94 -3.61 1.23
CA ASP A 90 -19.20 -3.70 0.50
C ASP A 90 -20.32 -4.41 1.31
N GLU A 91 -19.97 -5.08 2.40
CA GLU A 91 -20.95 -5.70 3.30
C GLU A 91 -21.78 -4.65 4.06
N PRO A 92 -23.09 -4.92 4.30
CA PRO A 92 -23.92 -4.08 5.14
C PRO A 92 -23.33 -3.93 6.54
N TYR A 93 -23.44 -2.74 7.11
CA TYR A 93 -22.91 -2.44 8.44
C TYR A 93 -23.96 -1.70 9.28
N GLU A 94 -23.88 -1.87 10.59
CA GLU A 94 -24.72 -1.13 11.53
C GLU A 94 -24.26 0.32 11.60
N GLU A 95 -25.21 1.26 11.58
CA GLU A 95 -24.91 2.68 11.68
C GLU A 95 -24.17 3.01 12.98
N ASP A 96 -23.15 3.86 12.86
CA ASP A 96 -22.39 4.35 14.00
C ASP A 96 -23.20 5.43 14.73
N LEU A 97 -23.81 5.04 15.84
CA LEU A 97 -24.61 5.91 16.71
C LEU A 97 -23.75 6.65 17.76
N LEU A 98 -22.47 6.31 17.89
CA LEU A 98 -21.59 6.89 18.90
C LEU A 98 -20.86 8.13 18.36
N GLU A 99 -20.57 8.16 17.07
CA GLU A 99 -19.86 9.27 16.46
C GLU A 99 -20.80 10.30 15.82
N SER A 100 -20.74 11.53 16.33
CA SER A 100 -21.55 12.66 15.86
C SER A 100 -20.87 13.46 14.76
N ASP A 101 -19.53 13.46 14.72
CA ASP A 101 -18.74 14.19 13.73
C ASP A 101 -18.81 13.48 12.36
N PRO A 102 -19.39 14.13 11.33
CA PRO A 102 -19.46 13.58 9.98
C PRO A 102 -18.09 13.22 9.37
N PHE A 103 -17.01 13.83 9.84
CA PHE A 103 -15.66 13.60 9.35
C PHE A 103 -15.16 12.20 9.73
N ILE A 104 -15.29 11.82 11.00
CA ILE A 104 -14.79 10.55 11.56
C ILE A 104 -15.84 9.43 11.66
N ARG A 105 -17.13 9.73 11.48
CA ARG A 105 -18.18 8.70 11.46
C ARG A 105 -17.90 7.61 10.42
N ARG A 106 -18.13 6.34 10.79
CA ARG A 106 -18.01 5.16 9.91
C ARG A 106 -18.94 5.27 8.69
N LYS A 107 -18.40 5.01 7.49
CA LYS A 107 -19.10 5.14 6.19
C LYS A 107 -19.29 3.82 5.43
N SER A 108 -18.72 2.73 5.93
CA SER A 108 -18.66 1.43 5.25
C SER A 108 -18.43 0.28 6.24
N GLY A 109 -18.62 -0.96 5.78
CA GLY A 109 -18.35 -2.16 6.58
C GLY A 109 -16.90 -2.34 6.98
N CYS A 110 -15.96 -1.74 6.24
CA CYS A 110 -14.54 -1.73 6.56
C CYS A 110 -13.97 -0.33 6.29
N THR A 111 -13.29 0.25 7.29
CA THR A 111 -12.58 1.53 7.15
C THR A 111 -11.13 1.26 6.78
N ILE A 112 -10.71 1.72 5.61
CA ILE A 112 -9.39 1.43 5.05
C ILE A 112 -8.47 2.63 5.24
N PHE A 113 -7.42 2.43 6.03
CA PHE A 113 -6.34 3.39 6.26
C PHE A 113 -5.16 3.09 5.34
N LEU A 114 -4.75 4.06 4.53
CA LEU A 114 -3.57 3.97 3.68
C LEU A 114 -2.43 4.82 4.26
N GLY A 115 -1.34 4.17 4.65
CA GLY A 115 -0.10 4.82 5.04
C GLY A 115 0.94 4.76 3.92
N TYR A 116 1.58 5.89 3.60
CA TYR A 116 2.73 5.91 2.67
C TYR A 116 3.74 7.00 3.02
N THR A 117 5.01 6.74 2.71
CA THR A 117 6.13 7.67 2.85
C THR A 117 6.21 8.64 1.67
N SER A 118 6.88 9.79 1.85
CA SER A 118 7.00 10.84 0.82
C SER A 118 7.55 10.35 -0.52
N ASN A 119 8.57 9.49 -0.51
CA ASN A 119 9.20 8.96 -1.72
C ASN A 119 8.22 8.22 -2.67
N MET A 120 7.11 7.70 -2.14
CA MET A 120 6.06 7.07 -2.95
C MET A 120 5.34 8.11 -3.82
N ILE A 121 5.13 9.31 -3.30
CA ILE A 121 4.57 10.45 -4.05
C ILE A 121 5.61 11.06 -4.98
N SER A 122 6.90 11.08 -4.63
CA SER A 122 7.98 11.43 -5.56
C SER A 122 7.97 10.53 -6.79
N SER A 123 7.68 9.24 -6.60
CA SER A 123 7.63 8.23 -7.66
C SER A 123 6.33 8.24 -8.49
N GLY A 124 6.23 7.35 -9.47
CA GLY A 124 5.00 7.12 -10.24
C GLY A 124 3.87 6.44 -9.44
N VAL A 125 4.14 5.91 -8.23
CA VAL A 125 3.10 5.31 -7.37
C VAL A 125 2.05 6.36 -6.94
N ARG A 126 2.41 7.65 -6.98
CA ARG A 126 1.49 8.79 -6.85
C ARG A 126 0.20 8.61 -7.65
N ASP A 127 0.28 8.15 -8.90
CA ASP A 127 -0.90 8.04 -9.76
C ASP A 127 -1.80 6.85 -9.37
N THR A 128 -1.21 5.80 -8.81
CA THR A 128 -1.93 4.68 -8.17
C THR A 128 -2.64 5.15 -6.92
N ILE A 129 -1.97 5.92 -6.04
CA ILE A 129 -2.59 6.47 -4.82
C ILE A 129 -3.74 7.42 -5.20
N ARG A 130 -3.52 8.33 -6.15
CA ARG A 130 -4.56 9.22 -6.66
C ARG A 130 -5.76 8.46 -7.24
N PHE A 131 -5.55 7.28 -7.85
CA PHE A 131 -6.64 6.40 -8.29
C PHE A 131 -7.51 5.96 -7.13
N LEU A 132 -6.88 5.39 -6.10
CA LEU A 132 -7.57 4.88 -4.92
C LEU A 132 -8.38 5.97 -4.22
N VAL A 133 -7.81 7.18 -4.10
CA VAL A 133 -8.49 8.33 -3.49
C VAL A 133 -9.65 8.82 -4.35
N GLN A 134 -9.42 9.04 -5.65
CA GLN A 134 -10.44 9.57 -6.56
C GLN A 134 -11.68 8.66 -6.64
N HIS A 135 -11.47 7.35 -6.60
CA HIS A 135 -12.55 6.36 -6.65
C HIS A 135 -13.09 5.97 -5.27
N LYS A 136 -12.73 6.70 -4.21
CA LYS A 136 -13.17 6.47 -2.83
C LYS A 136 -12.96 5.02 -2.41
N MET A 137 -11.80 4.43 -2.72
CA MET A 137 -11.44 3.06 -2.34
C MET A 137 -10.74 2.99 -0.97
N ILE A 138 -10.36 4.15 -0.43
CA ILE A 138 -9.75 4.30 0.90
C ILE A 138 -10.47 5.42 1.67
N ASP A 139 -10.44 5.35 2.99
CA ASP A 139 -11.22 6.25 3.86
C ASP A 139 -10.33 7.22 4.66
N CYS A 140 -9.07 6.84 4.94
CA CYS A 140 -8.11 7.68 5.64
C CYS A 140 -6.71 7.56 5.04
N ILE A 141 -5.97 8.67 5.03
CA ILE A 141 -4.57 8.73 4.60
C ILE A 141 -3.71 9.20 5.75
N VAL A 142 -2.57 8.53 5.94
CA VAL A 142 -1.50 9.01 6.81
C VAL A 142 -0.23 9.11 5.99
N THR A 143 0.36 10.31 5.91
CA THR A 143 1.62 10.53 5.20
C THR A 143 2.46 11.61 5.89
N THR A 144 3.71 11.71 5.47
CA THR A 144 4.68 12.74 5.90
C THR A 144 4.51 14.03 5.08
N ALA A 145 5.06 15.16 5.54
CA ALA A 145 4.99 16.45 4.83
C ALA A 145 5.35 16.35 3.33
N GLY A 146 6.45 15.65 3.01
CA GLY A 146 6.88 15.41 1.62
C GLY A 146 5.81 14.73 0.74
N GLY A 147 4.97 13.87 1.32
CA GLY A 147 3.87 13.21 0.58
C GLY A 147 2.74 14.16 0.22
N VAL A 148 2.59 15.28 0.94
CA VAL A 148 1.60 16.32 0.63
C VAL A 148 2.18 17.34 -0.34
N GLU A 149 3.34 17.93 -0.01
CA GLU A 149 3.91 19.00 -0.82
C GLU A 149 4.31 18.53 -2.22
N GLU A 150 4.85 17.31 -2.37
CA GLU A 150 5.29 16.81 -3.67
C GLU A 150 4.13 16.49 -4.61
N ASP A 151 2.94 16.14 -4.09
CA ASP A 151 1.74 15.96 -4.92
C ASP A 151 1.29 17.29 -5.54
N ILE A 152 1.34 18.37 -4.75
CA ILE A 152 1.04 19.72 -5.21
C ILE A 152 2.11 20.21 -6.19
N ILE A 153 3.39 20.04 -5.85
CA ILE A 153 4.53 20.44 -6.68
C ILE A 153 4.45 19.77 -8.07
N LYS A 154 4.05 18.50 -8.15
CA LYS A 154 3.86 17.80 -9.42
C LYS A 154 2.76 18.38 -10.32
N CYS A 155 1.87 19.20 -9.78
CA CYS A 155 0.91 19.96 -10.59
C CYS A 155 1.51 21.27 -11.14
N LEU A 156 2.68 21.69 -10.65
CA LEU A 156 3.36 22.94 -10.99
C LEU A 156 4.64 22.74 -11.81
N GLY A 157 5.24 21.55 -11.74
CA GLY A 157 6.46 21.22 -12.47
C GLY A 157 6.74 19.72 -12.49
N GLU A 158 7.63 19.32 -13.39
CA GLU A 158 7.94 17.92 -13.65
C GLU A 158 9.02 17.38 -12.71
N THR A 159 8.97 16.06 -12.47
CA THR A 159 10.01 15.28 -11.79
C THR A 159 10.59 14.28 -12.79
N TYR A 160 11.91 14.14 -12.82
CA TYR A 160 12.62 13.36 -13.85
C TYR A 160 13.28 12.11 -13.28
N VAL A 161 13.32 11.03 -14.07
CA VAL A 161 14.11 9.82 -13.73
C VAL A 161 15.58 10.05 -14.09
N ALA A 162 16.48 9.59 -13.23
CA ALA A 162 17.91 9.80 -13.30
C ALA A 162 18.69 8.60 -12.69
N ASP A 163 19.98 8.80 -12.38
CA ASP A 163 20.85 7.81 -11.73
C ASP A 163 21.04 8.15 -10.24
N PHE A 164 21.13 7.14 -9.39
CA PHE A 164 21.44 7.31 -7.96
C PHE A 164 22.80 7.97 -7.73
N ASN A 165 23.76 7.78 -8.64
CA ASN A 165 25.18 8.10 -8.46
C ASN A 165 25.60 9.46 -9.03
N ILE A 166 24.66 10.30 -9.46
CA ILE A 166 24.99 11.66 -9.91
C ILE A 166 25.60 12.44 -8.74
N SER A 167 26.74 13.11 -8.99
CA SER A 167 27.44 13.89 -7.97
C SER A 167 26.53 14.94 -7.34
N GLY A 168 26.41 14.90 -6.01
CA GLY A 168 25.64 15.88 -5.25
C GLY A 168 26.19 17.31 -5.39
N SER A 169 27.50 17.48 -5.57
CA SER A 169 28.09 18.82 -5.79
C SER A 169 27.59 19.44 -7.09
N ARG A 170 27.62 18.66 -8.17
CA ARG A 170 27.14 19.10 -9.49
C ARG A 170 25.65 19.43 -9.45
N LEU A 171 24.84 18.57 -8.83
CA LEU A 171 23.40 18.82 -8.69
C LEU A 171 23.12 20.11 -7.91
N ARG A 172 23.90 20.37 -6.86
CA ARG A 172 23.78 21.62 -6.09
C ARG A 172 24.15 22.85 -6.91
N ASP A 173 25.24 22.78 -7.67
CA ASP A 173 25.69 23.88 -8.55
C ASP A 173 24.66 24.18 -9.66
N GLU A 174 23.96 23.15 -10.14
CA GLU A 174 22.91 23.26 -11.16
C GLU A 174 21.51 23.54 -10.59
N GLY A 175 21.35 23.63 -9.26
CA GLY A 175 20.05 23.89 -8.63
C GLY A 175 19.02 22.77 -8.83
N VAL A 176 19.46 21.51 -8.72
CA VAL A 176 18.62 20.33 -8.87
C VAL A 176 18.66 19.48 -7.59
N ASN A 177 17.48 19.10 -7.09
CA ASN A 177 17.33 18.27 -5.90
C ASN A 177 17.20 16.79 -6.29
N ARG A 178 17.86 15.89 -5.56
CA ARG A 178 17.82 14.44 -5.81
C ARG A 178 16.98 13.69 -4.77
N ILE A 179 16.11 12.81 -5.25
CA ILE A 179 15.32 11.86 -4.45
C ILE A 179 15.58 10.45 -4.97
N GLY A 180 16.58 9.76 -4.42
CA GLY A 180 17.00 8.45 -4.94
C GLY A 180 17.51 8.57 -6.39
N ASN A 181 16.80 7.98 -7.34
CA ASN A 181 17.03 8.09 -8.78
C ASN A 181 16.08 9.08 -9.46
N LEU A 182 15.51 10.03 -8.74
CA LEU A 182 14.65 11.08 -9.27
C LEU A 182 15.29 12.45 -9.07
N LEU A 183 14.99 13.38 -9.98
CA LEU A 183 15.46 14.77 -9.94
C LEU A 183 14.28 15.73 -9.97
N VAL A 184 14.34 16.75 -9.11
CA VAL A 184 13.37 17.83 -9.00
C VAL A 184 14.12 19.16 -9.17
N PRO A 185 13.88 19.93 -10.25
CA PRO A 185 14.47 21.26 -10.40
C PRO A 185 14.06 22.18 -9.25
N ASN A 186 14.98 23.00 -8.75
CA ASN A 186 14.67 23.91 -7.64
C ASN A 186 13.58 24.94 -7.98
N ASP A 187 13.44 25.28 -9.27
CA ASP A 187 12.35 26.11 -9.79
C ASP A 187 10.95 25.59 -9.41
N ASN A 188 10.78 24.27 -9.28
CA ASN A 188 9.52 23.68 -8.82
C ASN A 188 9.15 24.15 -7.41
N TYR A 189 10.14 24.31 -6.51
CA TYR A 189 9.93 24.82 -5.16
C TYR A 189 9.65 26.33 -5.16
N CYS A 190 10.29 27.10 -6.06
CA CYS A 190 9.97 28.52 -6.23
C CYS A 190 8.51 28.70 -6.72
N LYS A 191 8.05 27.85 -7.65
CA LYS A 191 6.64 27.83 -8.08
C LYS A 191 5.69 27.46 -6.95
N PHE A 192 6.07 26.48 -6.13
CA PHE A 192 5.29 26.08 -4.97
C PHE A 192 5.18 27.20 -3.93
N GLU A 193 6.28 27.91 -3.63
CA GLU A 193 6.26 29.07 -2.75
C GLU A 193 5.29 30.14 -3.26
N ASN A 194 5.38 30.50 -4.55
CA ASN A 194 4.47 31.46 -5.16
C ASN A 194 3.00 31.02 -5.08
N TRP A 195 2.73 29.72 -5.18
CA TRP A 195 1.37 29.16 -5.10
C TRP A 195 0.84 29.10 -3.65
N VAL A 196 1.66 28.68 -2.69
CA VAL A 196 1.22 28.42 -1.31
C VAL A 196 1.09 29.70 -0.49
N GLN A 197 1.91 30.72 -0.76
CA GLN A 197 1.93 31.95 0.03
C GLN A 197 0.57 32.69 0.07
N PRO A 198 -0.17 32.86 -1.04
CA PRO A 198 -1.52 33.41 -1.00
C PRO A 198 -2.48 32.59 -0.15
N VAL A 199 -2.40 31.25 -0.19
CA VAL A 199 -3.23 30.35 0.61
C VAL A 199 -2.94 30.53 2.10
N LEU A 200 -1.66 30.59 2.49
CA LEU A 200 -1.26 30.83 3.88
C LEU A 200 -1.72 32.19 4.40
N ASN A 201 -1.65 33.24 3.57
CA ASN A 201 -2.16 34.56 3.92
C ASN A 201 -3.68 34.55 4.17
N GLN A 202 -4.43 33.82 3.35
CA GLN A 202 -5.88 33.65 3.54
C GLN A 202 -6.18 32.90 4.85
N LEU A 203 -5.51 31.77 5.10
CA LEU A 203 -5.67 31.00 6.34
C LEU A 203 -5.38 31.85 7.59
N LEU A 204 -4.36 32.71 7.54
CA LEU A 204 -4.04 33.63 8.63
C LEU A 204 -5.14 34.68 8.85
N SER A 205 -5.79 35.16 7.79
CA SER A 205 -6.92 36.08 7.91
C SER A 205 -8.11 35.40 8.57
N GLU A 206 -8.49 34.21 8.08
CA GLU A 206 -9.60 33.41 8.61
C GLU A 206 -9.40 33.08 10.10
N GLN A 207 -8.16 32.76 10.50
CA GLN A 207 -7.82 32.51 11.91
C GLN A 207 -8.01 33.77 12.78
N LYS A 208 -7.63 34.96 12.29
CA LYS A 208 -7.79 36.22 13.02
C LYS A 208 -9.25 36.64 13.13
N ASP A 209 -10.03 36.43 12.07
CA ASP A 209 -11.43 36.83 12.00
C ASP A 209 -12.35 35.91 12.83
N SER A 210 -12.01 34.63 12.94
CA SER A 210 -12.79 33.63 13.69
C SER A 210 -12.64 33.71 15.21
N GLN A 211 -11.81 34.61 15.76
CA GLN A 211 -11.55 34.78 17.19
C GLN A 211 -11.15 33.48 17.94
N GLN A 212 -10.61 32.48 17.24
CA GLN A 212 -10.12 31.23 17.86
C GLN A 212 -8.68 31.36 18.38
N ILE A 213 -8.32 32.51 18.96
CA ILE A 213 -7.08 32.73 19.72
C ILE A 213 -7.41 33.43 21.03
#